data_AF-A0A0M9ELT6-F1
#
_entry.id   AF-A0A0M9ELT6-F1
#
_cell.length_a   1.000
_cell.length_b   1.000
_cell.length_c   1.000
_cell.angle_alpha   90.00
_cell.angle_beta   90.00
_cell.angle_gamma   90.00
#
_symmetry.space_group_name_H-M   'P 1'
#
loop_
_entity.id
_entity.type
_entity.pdbx_description
1 polymer ?
#
loop_
_entity_poly.entity_id
_entity_poly.type
_entity_poly.pdbx_seq_one_letter_code
_entity_poly.pdbx_strand_id
1 'polypeptide(L)'
;MVESKTQVSTDDSSTAPLGRLPTQGDSTQLESLGFHSELQRTFSLPSIVGLCLCLMSTWEACAAVLVQGLASGGAPCLFYNFQLSIISFAGSLAIGASLGEIASIYPTAGGQYHWVTVTALAPARFRKPAGWVTGWISIGVLHGLFFLVTLIVLAAMSKKNTAHFVFAEAQNETGWSSPGVAWFVGMISSVYPLLGYDAACHLAEELPHASRNFPIAIIGSISINGILGLAFTLVLLFSSGPLESLLQSPTGFPFIQLYLDATKSHVGTTILTIFIIVMALAGAVAGLKSTSRTLWAFARDDATPFSNFLSTMKRNEQVPTRAIWTITALQILLGFIYLGSSTAFNAIFIHAYCSVVI
;
A
#
# COMPACT_ATOMS: atom_id res chain seq x y z
N MET A 1 -39.37 -9.76 55.90
CA MET A 1 -40.01 -8.86 54.90
C MET A 1 -39.34 -7.51 55.01
N VAL A 2 -39.21 -6.77 53.90
CA VAL A 2 -38.36 -5.60 53.71
C VAL A 2 -36.87 -5.94 53.58
N GLU A 3 -36.25 -5.40 52.53
CA GLU A 3 -34.84 -5.54 52.14
C GLU A 3 -34.16 -4.14 52.15
N SER A 4 -32.99 -4.02 51.51
CA SER A 4 -32.29 -2.76 51.17
C SER A 4 -31.63 -2.00 52.34
N LYS A 5 -30.48 -1.34 52.16
CA LYS A 5 -29.64 -1.20 50.95
C LYS A 5 -28.19 -0.93 51.33
N THR A 6 -27.24 -1.69 50.79
CA THR A 6 -25.81 -1.34 50.88
C THR A 6 -25.53 -0.21 49.90
N GLN A 7 -24.96 0.90 50.38
CA GLN A 7 -24.53 2.00 49.51
C GLN A 7 -23.18 1.66 48.86
N VAL A 8 -23.11 1.77 47.55
CA VAL A 8 -21.85 1.82 46.78
C VAL A 8 -21.56 3.29 46.50
N SER A 9 -20.36 3.75 46.84
CA SER A 9 -19.92 5.12 46.59
C SER A 9 -19.64 5.36 45.11
N THR A 10 -20.41 6.24 44.48
CA THR A 10 -20.08 6.80 43.17
C THR A 10 -19.01 7.89 43.34
N ASP A 11 -17.78 7.62 42.92
CA ASP A 11 -16.72 8.63 42.77
C ASP A 11 -16.62 9.02 41.29
N ASP A 12 -16.69 10.32 41.00
CA ASP A 12 -17.07 10.84 39.68
C ASP A 12 -16.02 11.83 39.16
N SER A 13 -14.90 11.29 38.65
CA SER A 13 -13.84 12.12 38.04
C SER A 13 -12.95 11.41 37.01
N SER A 14 -13.33 11.49 35.73
CA SER A 14 -12.40 11.93 34.66
C SER A 14 -13.09 12.04 33.29
N THR A 15 -13.17 13.26 32.76
CA THR A 15 -13.70 13.54 31.42
C THR A 15 -12.67 13.25 30.32
N ALA A 16 -12.39 11.97 30.10
CA ALA A 16 -11.69 11.54 28.89
C ALA A 16 -12.52 11.91 27.64
N PRO A 17 -11.91 12.41 26.55
CA PRO A 17 -12.65 12.71 25.33
C PRO A 17 -13.22 11.42 24.71
N LEU A 18 -14.47 11.49 24.26
CA LEU A 18 -15.25 10.37 23.72
C LEU A 18 -14.65 9.78 22.42
N GLY A 19 -13.65 8.91 22.58
CA GLY A 19 -13.51 7.77 21.68
C GLY A 19 -14.75 6.89 21.80
N ARG A 20 -15.22 6.29 20.70
CA ARG A 20 -16.33 5.33 20.77
C ARG A 20 -15.91 4.14 21.64
N LEU A 21 -16.74 3.83 22.63
CA LEU A 21 -16.60 2.59 23.41
C LEU A 21 -16.61 1.38 22.45
N PRO A 22 -15.89 0.28 22.78
CA PRO A 22 -15.87 -0.91 21.94
C PRO A 22 -17.28 -1.43 21.65
N THR A 23 -17.53 -1.85 20.41
CA THR A 23 -18.68 -2.70 20.10
C THR A 23 -18.54 -3.99 20.90
N GLN A 24 -19.47 -4.19 21.84
CA GLN A 24 -19.34 -5.10 22.98
C GLN A 24 -19.15 -6.57 22.59
N GLY A 25 -19.64 -6.98 21.42
CA GLY A 25 -19.39 -8.31 20.85
C GLY A 25 -17.91 -8.53 20.56
N ASP A 26 -17.35 -7.79 19.61
CA ASP A 26 -15.99 -8.03 19.09
C ASP A 26 -14.88 -7.84 20.14
N SER A 27 -15.10 -7.08 21.23
CA SER A 27 -14.17 -7.04 22.38
C SER A 27 -14.26 -8.29 23.26
N THR A 28 -15.48 -8.75 23.58
CA THR A 28 -15.71 -9.99 24.35
C THR A 28 -15.21 -11.21 23.57
N GLN A 29 -15.29 -11.19 22.23
CA GLN A 29 -14.74 -12.22 21.36
C GLN A 29 -13.21 -12.32 21.50
N LEU A 30 -12.49 -11.19 21.50
CA LEU A 30 -11.04 -11.19 21.70
C LEU A 30 -10.64 -11.70 23.09
N GLU A 31 -11.35 -11.27 24.14
CA GLU A 31 -11.12 -11.76 25.50
C GLU A 31 -11.39 -13.27 25.63
N SER A 32 -12.39 -13.81 24.91
CA SER A 32 -12.66 -15.25 24.83
C SER A 32 -11.55 -16.06 24.11
N LEU A 33 -10.72 -15.39 23.32
CA LEU A 33 -9.56 -15.96 22.62
C LEU A 33 -8.25 -15.72 23.39
N GLY A 34 -8.31 -15.14 24.59
CA GLY A 34 -7.15 -14.86 25.45
C GLY A 34 -6.40 -13.56 25.11
N PHE A 35 -6.89 -12.74 24.17
CA PHE A 35 -6.27 -11.49 23.77
C PHE A 35 -6.99 -10.28 24.39
N HIS A 36 -6.29 -9.48 25.20
CA HIS A 36 -6.81 -8.17 25.59
C HIS A 36 -6.69 -7.16 24.43
N SER A 37 -7.79 -6.47 24.14
CA SER A 37 -7.85 -5.44 23.09
C SER A 37 -7.21 -4.13 23.59
N GLU A 38 -5.95 -3.88 23.22
CA GLU A 38 -5.22 -2.68 23.66
C GLU A 38 -5.51 -1.42 22.80
N LEU A 39 -6.04 -1.59 21.58
CA LEU A 39 -6.24 -0.50 20.62
C LEU A 39 -7.70 -0.06 20.44
N GLN A 40 -7.89 1.14 19.89
CA GLN A 40 -9.19 1.78 19.76
C GLN A 40 -9.72 1.75 18.32
N ARG A 41 -11.02 1.45 18.15
CA ARG A 41 -11.71 1.41 16.85
C ARG A 41 -11.91 2.81 16.27
N THR A 42 -10.86 3.33 15.62
CA THR A 42 -10.79 4.72 15.11
C THR A 42 -11.06 4.88 13.61
N PHE A 43 -11.05 3.81 12.82
CA PHE A 43 -11.19 3.91 11.36
C PHE A 43 -12.65 3.99 10.88
N SER A 44 -12.82 4.60 9.70
CA SER A 44 -14.02 4.44 8.87
C SER A 44 -13.75 3.45 7.71
N LEU A 45 -14.80 2.85 7.14
CA LEU A 45 -14.65 1.99 5.96
C LEU A 45 -14.04 2.75 4.76
N PRO A 46 -14.49 3.99 4.39
CA PRO A 46 -13.82 4.79 3.36
C PRO A 46 -12.34 5.10 3.67
N SER A 47 -12.00 5.33 4.94
CA SER A 47 -10.61 5.55 5.36
C SER A 47 -9.71 4.35 5.04
N ILE A 48 -10.18 3.13 5.31
CA ILE A 48 -9.38 1.92 5.06
C ILE A 48 -9.36 1.55 3.58
N VAL A 49 -10.45 1.73 2.83
CA VAL A 49 -10.41 1.62 1.36
C VAL A 49 -9.39 2.61 0.78
N GLY A 50 -9.46 3.89 1.14
CA GLY A 50 -8.52 4.91 0.68
C GLY A 50 -7.06 4.68 1.09
N LEU A 51 -6.84 3.95 2.18
CA LEU A 51 -5.51 3.52 2.62
C LEU A 51 -4.99 2.32 1.81
N CYS A 52 -5.82 1.29 1.60
CA CYS A 52 -5.45 0.13 0.80
C CYS A 52 -5.20 0.51 -0.67
N LEU A 53 -5.98 1.45 -1.22
CA LEU A 53 -5.76 2.01 -2.55
C LEU A 53 -4.35 2.60 -2.71
N CYS A 54 -3.90 3.42 -1.74
CA CYS A 54 -2.55 3.96 -1.72
C CYS A 54 -1.47 2.88 -1.49
N LEU A 55 -1.73 1.88 -0.65
CA LEU A 55 -0.74 0.85 -0.31
C LEU A 55 -0.35 -0.02 -1.49
N MET A 56 -1.28 -0.31 -2.41
CA MET A 56 -0.96 -1.03 -3.64
C MET A 56 -0.27 -0.13 -4.68
N SER A 57 -0.51 1.19 -4.63
CA SER A 57 0.09 2.21 -5.50
C SER A 57 0.12 1.83 -6.99
N THR A 58 -0.99 1.27 -7.48
CA THR A 58 -1.00 0.47 -8.71
C THR A 58 -0.60 1.25 -9.96
N TRP A 59 -1.10 2.48 -10.16
CA TRP A 59 -0.77 3.23 -11.37
C TRP A 59 0.65 3.82 -11.31
N GLU A 60 1.14 4.21 -10.13
CA GLU A 60 2.52 4.63 -9.94
C GLU A 60 3.50 3.46 -10.18
N ALA A 61 3.14 2.25 -9.71
CA ALA A 61 3.90 1.02 -9.94
C ALA A 61 3.97 0.66 -11.43
N CYS A 62 2.86 0.79 -12.18
CA CYS A 62 2.83 0.61 -13.64
C CYS A 62 3.79 1.58 -14.38
N ALA A 63 3.97 2.82 -13.88
CA ALA A 63 4.98 3.74 -14.43
C ALA A 63 6.41 3.28 -14.13
N ALA A 64 6.68 2.78 -12.93
CA ALA A 64 8.02 2.33 -12.52
C ALA A 64 8.52 1.10 -13.32
N VAL A 65 7.62 0.15 -13.63
CA VAL A 65 7.97 -1.13 -14.29
C VAL A 65 7.85 -1.14 -15.81
N LEU A 66 7.50 0.00 -16.43
CA LEU A 66 7.26 0.13 -17.88
C LEU A 66 8.37 -0.49 -18.74
N VAL A 67 9.64 -0.17 -18.45
CA VAL A 67 10.76 -0.65 -19.26
C VAL A 67 11.05 -2.14 -19.03
N GLN A 68 10.94 -2.64 -17.79
CA GLN A 68 11.01 -4.08 -17.51
C GLN A 68 9.98 -4.86 -18.35
N GLY A 69 8.76 -4.34 -18.46
CA GLY A 69 7.70 -4.96 -19.25
C GLY A 69 7.94 -4.93 -20.77
N LEU A 70 8.27 -3.76 -21.33
CA LEU A 70 8.60 -3.62 -22.76
C LEU A 70 9.81 -4.48 -23.16
N ALA A 71 10.87 -4.47 -22.35
CA ALA A 71 12.06 -5.29 -22.58
C ALA A 71 11.78 -6.80 -22.46
N SER A 72 10.74 -7.21 -21.71
CA SER A 72 10.43 -8.64 -21.51
C SER A 72 9.55 -9.26 -22.59
N GLY A 73 8.60 -8.50 -23.16
CA GLY A 73 7.69 -9.04 -24.16
C GLY A 73 6.96 -7.98 -24.99
N GLY A 74 7.53 -6.77 -25.09
CA GLY A 74 6.89 -5.61 -25.71
C GLY A 74 5.69 -5.05 -24.92
N ALA A 75 5.01 -4.07 -25.51
CA ALA A 75 3.77 -3.53 -24.96
C ALA A 75 2.63 -4.58 -24.76
N PRO A 76 2.47 -5.60 -25.62
CA PRO A 76 1.45 -6.63 -25.43
C PRO A 76 1.68 -7.43 -24.15
N CYS A 77 2.92 -7.68 -23.77
CA CYS A 77 3.26 -8.38 -22.53
C CYS A 77 2.74 -7.63 -21.31
N LEU A 78 2.96 -6.30 -21.22
CA LEU A 78 2.38 -5.49 -20.14
C LEU A 78 0.86 -5.51 -20.15
N PHE A 79 0.22 -5.30 -21.30
CA PHE A 79 -1.24 -5.27 -21.35
C PHE A 79 -1.86 -6.61 -20.95
N TYR A 80 -1.43 -7.72 -21.58
CA TYR A 80 -2.03 -9.02 -21.36
C TYR A 80 -1.60 -9.66 -20.04
N ASN A 81 -0.37 -9.47 -19.54
CA ASN A 81 0.00 -9.94 -18.20
C ASN A 81 -0.66 -9.10 -17.10
N PHE A 82 -0.96 -7.81 -17.30
CA PHE A 82 -1.75 -7.04 -16.33
C PHE A 82 -3.21 -7.51 -16.28
N GLN A 83 -3.83 -7.78 -17.44
CA GLN A 83 -5.15 -8.41 -17.51
C GLN A 83 -5.16 -9.81 -16.87
N LEU A 84 -4.17 -10.65 -17.18
CA LEU A 84 -4.03 -11.98 -16.59
C LEU A 84 -3.79 -11.88 -15.08
N SER A 85 -3.02 -10.89 -14.61
CA SER A 85 -2.81 -10.63 -13.19
C SER A 85 -4.12 -10.25 -12.50
N ILE A 86 -4.93 -9.34 -13.06
CA ILE A 86 -6.29 -9.05 -12.55
C ILE A 86 -7.16 -10.32 -12.46
N ILE A 87 -7.12 -11.18 -13.48
CA ILE A 87 -7.91 -12.42 -13.52
C ILE A 87 -7.41 -13.44 -12.49
N SER A 88 -6.10 -13.62 -12.35
CA SER A 88 -5.49 -14.41 -11.26
C SER A 88 -5.77 -13.80 -9.88
N PHE A 89 -5.88 -12.47 -9.79
CA PHE A 89 -6.31 -11.76 -8.58
C PHE A 89 -7.78 -11.99 -8.24
N ALA A 90 -8.62 -12.55 -9.12
CA ALA A 90 -9.91 -13.11 -8.71
C ALA A 90 -9.72 -14.35 -7.80
N GLY A 91 -8.62 -15.08 -7.95
CA GLY A 91 -8.14 -16.04 -6.95
C GLY A 91 -7.68 -15.35 -5.66
N SER A 92 -6.99 -14.21 -5.77
CA SER A 92 -6.66 -13.36 -4.60
C SER A 92 -7.90 -12.75 -3.92
N LEU A 93 -9.07 -12.66 -4.58
CA LEU A 93 -10.33 -12.34 -3.90
C LEU A 93 -10.81 -13.51 -3.02
N ALA A 94 -10.55 -14.77 -3.39
CA ALA A 94 -10.80 -15.92 -2.52
C ALA A 94 -9.81 -15.96 -1.35
N ILE A 95 -8.53 -15.64 -1.58
CA ILE A 95 -7.54 -15.44 -0.51
C ILE A 95 -7.98 -14.29 0.42
N GLY A 96 -8.41 -13.15 -0.14
CA GLY A 96 -8.92 -12.00 0.62
C GLY A 96 -10.23 -12.29 1.37
N ALA A 97 -11.10 -13.14 0.84
CA ALA A 97 -12.29 -13.62 1.53
C ALA A 97 -11.94 -14.57 2.68
N SER A 98 -10.98 -15.49 2.48
CA SER A 98 -10.50 -16.41 3.51
C SER A 98 -9.73 -15.68 4.62
N LEU A 99 -8.83 -14.75 4.26
CA LEU A 99 -8.22 -13.80 5.20
C LEU A 99 -9.29 -12.99 5.94
N GLY A 100 -10.42 -12.68 5.29
CA GLY A 100 -11.53 -11.96 5.89
C GLY A 100 -12.38 -12.79 6.84
N GLU A 101 -12.55 -14.07 6.56
CA GLU A 101 -13.13 -15.05 7.49
C GLU A 101 -12.21 -15.21 8.72
N ILE A 102 -10.89 -15.36 8.51
CA ILE A 102 -9.89 -15.44 9.59
C ILE A 102 -9.87 -14.13 10.41
N ALA A 103 -9.85 -12.96 9.76
CA ALA A 103 -9.90 -11.66 10.43
C ALA A 103 -11.28 -11.34 11.07
N SER A 104 -12.35 -12.05 10.68
CA SER A 104 -13.65 -11.99 11.35
C SER A 104 -13.65 -12.75 12.68
N ILE A 105 -12.81 -13.80 12.79
CA ILE A 105 -12.63 -14.62 13.98
C ILE A 105 -11.57 -13.98 14.91
N TYR A 106 -10.47 -13.51 14.34
CA TYR A 106 -9.29 -12.96 15.05
C TYR A 106 -8.96 -11.50 14.65
N PRO A 107 -9.82 -10.51 14.96
CA PRO A 107 -9.57 -9.11 14.60
C PRO A 107 -8.41 -8.51 15.44
N THR A 108 -7.24 -8.24 14.85
CA THR A 108 -6.02 -7.77 15.57
C THR A 108 -5.31 -6.53 14.94
N ALA A 109 -4.46 -5.86 15.72
CA ALA A 109 -3.94 -4.45 15.61
C ALA A 109 -3.51 -3.92 14.22
N GLY A 110 -3.70 -2.64 13.80
CA GLY A 110 -4.13 -1.37 14.45
C GLY A 110 -2.97 -0.38 14.81
N GLY A 111 -2.99 0.98 14.65
CA GLY A 111 -3.84 1.97 13.95
C GLY A 111 -3.08 3.06 13.14
N GLN A 112 -3.70 4.11 12.55
CA GLN A 112 -2.95 5.09 11.69
C GLN A 112 -3.22 6.60 11.81
N TYR A 113 -4.33 7.10 12.38
CA TYR A 113 -4.61 8.55 12.33
C TYR A 113 -3.78 9.44 13.29
N HIS A 114 -2.88 8.86 14.08
CA HIS A 114 -2.08 9.57 15.10
C HIS A 114 -0.78 10.22 14.58
N TRP A 115 -0.32 9.84 13.38
CA TRP A 115 1.04 10.16 12.92
C TRP A 115 1.30 11.63 12.57
N VAL A 116 0.27 12.43 12.33
CA VAL A 116 0.37 13.91 12.16
C VAL A 116 0.14 14.66 13.47
N THR A 117 -0.41 14.02 14.51
CA THR A 117 -0.53 14.62 15.85
C THR A 117 0.71 14.43 16.72
N VAL A 118 1.60 13.47 16.40
CA VAL A 118 2.75 13.08 17.26
C VAL A 118 4.13 13.05 16.55
N THR A 119 4.23 13.31 15.25
CA THR A 119 5.56 13.61 14.65
C THR A 119 6.08 14.97 15.12
N ALA A 120 7.34 15.02 15.57
CA ALA A 120 7.88 16.01 16.50
C ALA A 120 8.26 17.38 15.88
N LEU A 121 7.53 17.87 14.88
CA LEU A 121 7.81 19.14 14.18
C LEU A 121 6.65 20.14 14.20
N ALA A 122 5.43 19.75 14.59
CA ALA A 122 4.24 20.61 14.55
C ALA A 122 3.93 21.30 15.92
N PRO A 123 3.95 22.64 16.00
CA PRO A 123 3.49 23.39 17.19
C PRO A 123 2.05 23.04 17.55
N ALA A 124 1.74 22.98 18.85
CA ALA A 124 0.45 22.49 19.37
C ALA A 124 -0.79 23.13 18.72
N ARG A 125 -0.72 24.43 18.38
CA ARG A 125 -1.78 25.20 17.70
C ARG A 125 -2.19 24.68 16.32
N PHE A 126 -1.34 23.93 15.63
CA PHE A 126 -1.61 23.43 14.27
C PHE A 126 -2.00 21.95 14.20
N ARG A 127 -1.89 21.18 15.28
CA ARG A 127 -2.10 19.72 15.25
C ARG A 127 -3.49 19.28 14.80
N LYS A 128 -4.54 20.00 15.23
CA LYS A 128 -5.93 19.73 14.83
C LYS A 128 -6.19 20.04 13.34
N PRO A 129 -5.93 21.25 12.81
CA PRO A 129 -6.11 21.51 11.38
C PRO A 129 -5.15 20.68 10.51
N ALA A 130 -3.91 20.40 10.93
CA ALA A 130 -3.01 19.51 10.18
C ALA A 130 -3.54 18.07 10.11
N GLY A 131 -3.96 17.49 11.24
CA GLY A 131 -4.55 16.15 11.26
C GLY A 131 -5.88 16.06 10.48
N TRP A 132 -6.68 17.13 10.50
CA TRP A 132 -7.90 17.24 9.70
C TRP A 132 -7.60 17.36 8.20
N VAL A 133 -6.62 18.18 7.82
CA VAL A 133 -6.15 18.30 6.43
C VAL A 133 -5.56 16.99 5.92
N THR A 134 -4.68 16.30 6.68
CA THR A 134 -4.20 14.96 6.31
C THR A 134 -5.32 13.92 6.29
N GLY A 135 -6.34 14.08 7.13
CA GLY A 135 -7.56 13.26 7.12
C GLY A 135 -8.43 13.46 5.87
N TRP A 136 -8.54 14.69 5.35
CA TRP A 136 -9.21 14.98 4.07
C TRP A 136 -8.34 14.66 2.85
N ILE A 137 -7.02 14.69 3.02
CA ILE A 137 -6.00 14.16 2.12
C ILE A 137 -5.92 12.62 2.21
N SER A 138 -6.81 11.93 2.94
CA SER A 138 -6.85 10.46 3.07
C SER A 138 -6.60 9.77 1.72
N ILE A 139 -5.57 8.95 1.68
CA ILE A 139 -4.60 9.02 0.57
C ILE A 139 -5.22 8.65 -0.78
N GLY A 140 -6.22 7.76 -0.82
CA GLY A 140 -7.04 7.45 -1.99
C GLY A 140 -7.63 8.65 -2.74
N VAL A 141 -7.91 9.78 -2.06
CA VAL A 141 -8.40 11.01 -2.73
C VAL A 141 -7.30 11.71 -3.51
N LEU A 142 -6.09 11.85 -2.94
CA LEU A 142 -4.95 12.38 -3.70
C LEU A 142 -4.46 11.39 -4.76
N HIS A 143 -4.42 10.09 -4.45
CA HIS A 143 -4.10 9.03 -5.40
C HIS A 143 -5.03 9.08 -6.63
N GLY A 144 -6.35 9.19 -6.43
CA GLY A 144 -7.32 9.36 -7.51
C GLY A 144 -7.18 10.68 -8.28
N LEU A 145 -6.89 11.79 -7.58
CA LEU A 145 -6.66 13.09 -8.22
C LEU A 145 -5.38 13.09 -9.08
N PHE A 146 -4.28 12.59 -8.54
CA PHE A 146 -2.98 12.49 -9.21
C PHE A 146 -3.02 11.48 -10.36
N PHE A 147 -3.71 10.35 -10.19
CA PHE A 147 -4.07 9.45 -11.29
C PHE A 147 -4.78 10.22 -12.40
N LEU A 148 -5.89 10.91 -12.11
CA LEU A 148 -6.68 11.63 -13.11
C LEU A 148 -5.85 12.71 -13.83
N VAL A 149 -5.09 13.52 -13.10
CA VAL A 149 -4.26 14.57 -13.72
C VAL A 149 -3.16 13.96 -14.59
N THR A 150 -2.45 12.94 -14.12
CA THR A 150 -1.38 12.28 -14.90
C THR A 150 -1.93 11.56 -16.11
N LEU A 151 -3.05 10.85 -15.96
CA LEU A 151 -3.78 10.17 -17.03
C LEU A 151 -4.23 11.16 -18.11
N ILE A 152 -4.86 12.29 -17.73
CA ILE A 152 -5.35 13.31 -18.65
C ILE A 152 -4.18 14.00 -19.37
N VAL A 153 -3.10 14.35 -18.65
CA VAL A 153 -1.93 14.99 -19.27
C VAL A 153 -1.26 14.06 -20.28
N LEU A 154 -1.04 12.78 -19.93
CA LEU A 154 -0.55 11.78 -20.90
C LEU A 154 -1.52 11.65 -22.08
N ALA A 155 -2.81 11.42 -21.82
CA ALA A 155 -3.83 11.21 -22.84
C ALA A 155 -3.93 12.38 -23.84
N ALA A 156 -3.88 13.63 -23.36
CA ALA A 156 -4.05 14.82 -24.19
C ALA A 156 -2.76 15.36 -24.84
N MET A 157 -1.60 15.22 -24.20
CA MET A 157 -0.36 15.89 -24.66
C MET A 157 0.61 14.98 -25.43
N SER A 158 0.63 13.67 -25.17
CA SER A 158 1.58 12.79 -25.87
C SER A 158 1.17 12.52 -27.33
N LYS A 159 2.16 12.31 -28.20
CA LYS A 159 1.96 11.58 -29.46
C LYS A 159 1.50 10.16 -29.14
N LYS A 160 0.62 9.59 -29.97
CA LYS A 160 0.06 8.24 -29.77
C LYS A 160 0.69 7.18 -30.66
N ASN A 161 0.89 5.99 -30.08
CA ASN A 161 1.29 4.77 -30.77
C ASN A 161 0.12 4.12 -31.50
N THR A 162 0.41 3.15 -32.37
CA THR A 162 -0.61 2.37 -33.07
C THR A 162 -1.20 1.29 -32.15
N ALA A 163 -2.42 0.83 -32.45
CA ALA A 163 -2.98 -0.34 -31.77
C ALA A 163 -2.16 -1.63 -32.02
N HIS A 164 -1.44 -1.71 -33.15
CA HIS A 164 -0.51 -2.81 -33.43
C HIS A 164 0.65 -2.84 -32.42
N PHE A 165 1.27 -1.68 -32.15
CA PHE A 165 2.32 -1.57 -31.14
C PHE A 165 1.83 -2.09 -29.77
N VAL A 166 0.66 -1.60 -29.32
CA VAL A 166 0.13 -1.92 -27.98
C VAL A 166 -0.33 -3.37 -27.83
N PHE A 167 -0.90 -4.00 -28.87
CA PHE A 167 -1.56 -5.31 -28.76
C PHE A 167 -0.89 -6.47 -29.52
N ALA A 168 0.03 -6.21 -30.45
CA ALA A 168 0.66 -7.26 -31.28
C ALA A 168 2.20 -7.21 -31.33
N GLU A 169 2.84 -6.07 -31.03
CA GLU A 169 4.28 -5.91 -31.17
C GLU A 169 5.09 -6.41 -29.96
N ALA A 170 5.38 -7.71 -29.95
CA ALA A 170 6.26 -8.32 -28.97
C ALA A 170 7.74 -7.99 -29.25
N GLN A 171 8.49 -7.65 -28.20
CA GLN A 171 9.94 -7.37 -28.20
C GLN A 171 10.60 -8.20 -27.08
N ASN A 172 11.87 -8.61 -27.21
CA ASN A 172 12.51 -9.50 -26.23
C ASN A 172 14.01 -9.18 -26.07
N GLU A 173 14.31 -8.34 -25.08
CA GLU A 173 15.66 -7.95 -24.67
C GLU A 173 16.11 -8.72 -23.41
N THR A 174 15.42 -9.81 -23.03
CA THR A 174 15.73 -10.58 -21.80
C THR A 174 16.96 -11.48 -21.91
N GLY A 175 17.47 -11.71 -23.12
CA GLY A 175 18.48 -12.72 -23.41
C GLY A 175 17.95 -14.16 -23.49
N TRP A 176 16.70 -14.44 -23.14
CA TRP A 176 16.10 -15.77 -23.31
C TRP A 176 15.66 -16.02 -24.75
N SER A 177 16.09 -17.13 -25.33
CA SER A 177 15.75 -17.54 -26.71
C SER A 177 14.30 -17.99 -26.89
N SER A 178 13.56 -18.27 -25.80
CA SER A 178 12.16 -18.66 -25.85
C SER A 178 11.25 -17.45 -25.54
N PRO A 179 10.39 -17.02 -26.48
CA PRO A 179 9.44 -15.92 -26.24
C PRO A 179 8.50 -16.20 -25.06
N GLY A 180 8.15 -17.47 -24.81
CA GLY A 180 7.33 -17.85 -23.65
C GLY A 180 8.04 -17.61 -22.31
N VAL A 181 9.36 -17.89 -22.23
CA VAL A 181 10.14 -17.63 -21.01
C VAL A 181 10.28 -16.12 -20.78
N ALA A 182 10.58 -15.35 -21.83
CA ALA A 182 10.64 -13.89 -21.77
C ALA A 182 9.30 -13.28 -21.31
N TRP A 183 8.17 -13.80 -21.81
CA TRP A 183 6.83 -13.42 -21.39
C TRP A 183 6.53 -13.73 -19.91
N PHE A 184 6.98 -14.87 -19.39
CA PHE A 184 6.85 -15.19 -17.95
C PHE A 184 7.76 -14.33 -17.08
N VAL A 185 8.97 -13.98 -17.52
CA VAL A 185 9.83 -12.98 -16.85
C VAL A 185 9.11 -11.62 -16.79
N GLY A 186 8.45 -11.23 -17.89
CA GLY A 186 7.64 -10.01 -17.94
C GLY A 186 6.44 -10.00 -16.99
N MET A 187 5.91 -11.17 -16.59
CA MET A 187 4.77 -11.26 -15.67
C MET A 187 5.04 -10.64 -14.29
N ILE A 188 6.30 -10.65 -13.84
CA ILE A 188 6.74 -10.02 -12.58
C ILE A 188 6.42 -8.52 -12.57
N SER A 189 6.58 -7.85 -13.73
CA SER A 189 6.24 -6.42 -13.88
C SER A 189 4.73 -6.15 -13.74
N SER A 190 3.88 -7.14 -14.02
CA SER A 190 2.42 -6.99 -13.96
C SER A 190 1.81 -7.39 -12.63
N VAL A 191 2.48 -8.25 -11.85
CA VAL A 191 2.05 -8.62 -10.49
C VAL A 191 2.40 -7.54 -9.46
N TYR A 192 3.58 -6.92 -9.56
CA TYR A 192 4.06 -5.91 -8.62
C TYR A 192 3.04 -4.79 -8.31
N PRO A 193 2.35 -4.17 -9.30
CA PRO A 193 1.33 -3.15 -9.06
C PRO A 193 0.10 -3.56 -8.23
N LEU A 194 -0.14 -4.86 -8.01
CA LEU A 194 -1.35 -5.35 -7.31
C LEU A 194 -1.06 -5.88 -5.89
N LEU A 195 0.19 -5.80 -5.42
CA LEU A 195 0.58 -6.23 -4.07
C LEU A 195 0.07 -5.27 -2.97
N GLY A 196 0.05 -5.70 -1.70
CA GLY A 196 -0.22 -4.81 -0.55
C GLY A 196 -1.71 -4.60 -0.20
N TYR A 197 -2.63 -5.33 -0.83
CA TYR A 197 -4.06 -5.38 -0.46
C TYR A 197 -4.29 -6.05 0.91
N ASP A 198 -3.44 -7.02 1.23
CA ASP A 198 -3.34 -7.75 2.50
C ASP A 198 -2.96 -6.84 3.68
N ALA A 199 -2.45 -5.64 3.43
CA ALA A 199 -2.12 -4.68 4.47
C ALA A 199 -3.35 -4.20 5.29
N ALA A 200 -4.57 -4.52 4.86
CA ALA A 200 -5.79 -4.42 5.67
C ALA A 200 -5.80 -5.38 6.88
N CYS A 201 -5.08 -6.51 6.84
CA CYS A 201 -5.07 -7.53 7.89
C CYS A 201 -4.51 -6.95 9.19
N HIS A 202 -3.40 -6.22 9.08
CA HIS A 202 -2.70 -5.54 10.18
C HIS A 202 -3.41 -4.22 10.61
N LEU A 203 -4.74 -4.19 10.47
CA LEU A 203 -5.67 -3.11 10.83
C LEU A 203 -7.02 -3.63 11.36
N ALA A 204 -7.22 -4.96 11.47
CA ALA A 204 -8.52 -5.55 11.74
C ALA A 204 -9.13 -5.16 13.11
N GLU A 205 -8.32 -5.02 14.17
CA GLU A 205 -8.78 -4.60 15.53
C GLU A 205 -9.54 -3.28 15.52
N GLU A 206 -9.15 -2.37 14.61
CA GLU A 206 -9.64 -0.99 14.60
C GLU A 206 -10.75 -0.72 13.58
N LEU A 207 -11.10 -1.73 12.76
CA LEU A 207 -12.31 -1.69 11.97
C LEU A 207 -13.53 -1.85 12.90
N PRO A 208 -14.46 -0.87 12.94
CA PRO A 208 -15.78 -1.16 13.49
C PRO A 208 -16.42 -2.25 12.64
N HIS A 209 -16.89 -3.34 13.26
CA HIS A 209 -17.42 -4.52 12.56
C HIS A 209 -16.42 -5.11 11.53
N ALA A 210 -15.19 -5.42 11.98
CA ALA A 210 -14.12 -5.99 11.17
C ALA A 210 -14.59 -7.12 10.24
N SER A 211 -15.35 -8.09 10.78
CA SER A 211 -15.95 -9.22 10.07
C SER A 211 -16.68 -8.88 8.76
N ARG A 212 -17.32 -7.70 8.69
CA ARG A 212 -18.02 -7.22 7.49
C ARG A 212 -17.22 -6.19 6.71
N ASN A 213 -16.56 -5.27 7.39
CA ASN A 213 -15.92 -4.14 6.74
C ASN A 213 -14.54 -4.49 6.15
N PHE A 214 -13.86 -5.54 6.65
CA PHE A 214 -12.61 -6.03 6.08
C PHE A 214 -12.78 -6.63 4.67
N PRO A 215 -13.69 -7.59 4.41
CA PRO A 215 -13.84 -8.16 3.06
C PRO A 215 -14.25 -7.10 2.03
N ILE A 216 -15.13 -6.18 2.42
CA ILE A 216 -15.55 -5.04 1.59
C ILE A 216 -14.36 -4.12 1.28
N ALA A 217 -13.46 -3.89 2.25
CA ALA A 217 -12.28 -3.07 2.03
C ALA A 217 -11.32 -3.69 1.00
N ILE A 218 -10.97 -4.97 1.13
CA ILE A 218 -10.07 -5.66 0.20
C ILE A 218 -10.68 -5.78 -1.19
N ILE A 219 -11.90 -6.32 -1.30
CA ILE A 219 -12.58 -6.49 -2.61
C ILE A 219 -12.75 -5.12 -3.28
N GLY A 220 -13.12 -4.09 -2.52
CA GLY A 220 -13.28 -2.73 -3.02
C GLY A 220 -11.97 -2.11 -3.51
N SER A 221 -10.87 -2.20 -2.73
CA SER A 221 -9.59 -1.61 -3.13
C SER A 221 -8.97 -2.33 -4.33
N ILE A 222 -9.00 -3.66 -4.37
CA ILE A 222 -8.52 -4.44 -5.53
C ILE A 222 -9.33 -4.08 -6.78
N SER A 223 -10.66 -4.07 -6.69
CA SER A 223 -11.53 -3.78 -7.86
C SER A 223 -11.27 -2.38 -8.44
N ILE A 224 -11.13 -1.37 -7.58
CA ILE A 224 -10.85 0.01 -7.98
C ILE A 224 -9.43 0.11 -8.58
N ASN A 225 -8.41 -0.44 -7.91
CA ASN A 225 -7.03 -0.34 -8.40
C ASN A 225 -6.77 -1.14 -9.67
N GLY A 226 -7.42 -2.28 -9.88
CA GLY A 226 -7.40 -2.98 -11.16
C GLY A 226 -7.91 -2.09 -12.32
N ILE A 227 -8.97 -1.32 -12.09
CA ILE A 227 -9.51 -0.38 -13.07
C ILE A 227 -8.57 0.81 -13.30
N LEU A 228 -8.03 1.43 -12.23
CA LEU A 228 -7.06 2.53 -12.34
C LEU A 228 -5.79 2.09 -13.07
N GLY A 229 -5.20 0.98 -12.65
CA GLY A 229 -3.99 0.41 -13.25
C GLY A 229 -4.18 0.02 -14.71
N LEU A 230 -5.36 -0.52 -15.09
CA LEU A 230 -5.67 -0.87 -16.48
C LEU A 230 -5.81 0.38 -17.35
N ALA A 231 -6.58 1.36 -16.89
CA ALA A 231 -6.75 2.63 -17.61
C ALA A 231 -5.41 3.36 -17.77
N PHE A 232 -4.58 3.37 -16.72
CA PHE A 232 -3.25 3.97 -16.76
C PHE A 232 -2.31 3.22 -17.70
N THR A 233 -2.23 1.89 -17.59
CA THR A 233 -1.37 1.05 -18.45
C THR A 233 -1.73 1.23 -19.92
N LEU A 234 -3.02 1.24 -20.27
CA LEU A 234 -3.46 1.55 -21.65
C LEU A 234 -2.98 2.92 -22.11
N VAL A 235 -3.26 4.00 -21.36
CA VAL A 235 -2.83 5.35 -21.74
C VAL A 235 -1.31 5.44 -21.82
N LEU A 236 -0.57 4.82 -20.91
CA LEU A 236 0.88 4.83 -20.83
C LEU A 236 1.54 4.08 -21.99
N LEU A 237 1.05 2.89 -22.38
CA LEU A 237 1.51 2.16 -23.58
C LEU A 237 1.15 2.87 -24.88
N PHE A 238 -0.03 3.49 -24.97
CA PHE A 238 -0.38 4.35 -26.11
C PHE A 238 0.43 5.65 -26.14
N SER A 239 1.10 6.04 -25.05
CA SER A 239 1.88 7.28 -24.95
C SER A 239 3.39 7.08 -24.99
N SER A 240 3.89 5.84 -24.88
CA SER A 240 5.32 5.55 -24.69
C SER A 240 6.18 5.94 -25.90
N GLY A 241 7.37 6.50 -25.65
CA GLY A 241 8.40 6.62 -26.68
C GLY A 241 8.98 5.26 -27.10
N PRO A 242 9.89 5.23 -28.10
CA PRO A 242 10.68 4.05 -28.43
C PRO A 242 11.41 3.50 -27.20
N LEU A 243 11.50 2.17 -27.08
CA LEU A 243 12.11 1.51 -25.93
C LEU A 243 13.57 1.97 -25.70
N GLU A 244 14.34 2.17 -26.78
CA GLU A 244 15.73 2.62 -26.70
C GLU A 244 15.87 4.00 -26.02
N SER A 245 15.03 4.99 -26.35
CA SER A 245 15.07 6.31 -25.71
C SER A 245 14.62 6.30 -24.26
N LEU A 246 13.81 5.30 -23.86
CA LEU A 246 13.40 5.08 -22.47
C LEU A 246 14.51 4.39 -21.67
N LEU A 247 15.20 3.41 -22.26
CA LEU A 247 16.37 2.72 -21.68
C LEU A 247 17.57 3.65 -21.50
N GLN A 248 17.89 4.45 -22.51
CA GLN A 248 19.05 5.36 -22.52
C GLN A 248 18.78 6.71 -21.84
N SER A 249 17.63 6.90 -21.18
CA SER A 249 17.25 8.23 -20.68
C SER A 249 18.19 8.73 -19.57
N PRO A 250 18.69 9.99 -19.64
CA PRO A 250 19.61 10.54 -18.65
C PRO A 250 18.94 10.81 -17.28
N THR A 251 17.64 10.59 -17.18
CA THR A 251 16.87 10.76 -15.94
C THR A 251 17.02 9.58 -14.96
N GLY A 252 17.50 8.43 -15.44
CA GLY A 252 17.54 7.17 -14.68
C GLY A 252 16.17 6.51 -14.45
N PHE A 253 15.06 7.20 -14.75
CA PHE A 253 13.70 6.74 -14.49
C PHE A 253 12.82 6.94 -15.75
N PRO A 254 12.55 5.89 -16.54
CA PRO A 254 11.88 5.98 -17.84
C PRO A 254 10.56 6.76 -17.87
N PHE A 255 9.77 6.72 -16.79
CA PHE A 255 8.52 7.48 -16.70
C PHE A 255 8.73 9.00 -16.62
N ILE A 256 9.88 9.48 -16.11
CA ILE A 256 10.22 10.90 -16.10
C ILE A 256 10.53 11.39 -17.53
N GLN A 257 11.25 10.57 -18.32
CA GLN A 257 11.47 10.85 -19.73
C GLN A 257 10.14 10.88 -20.50
N LEU A 258 9.25 9.89 -20.28
CA LEU A 258 7.91 9.86 -20.85
C LEU A 258 7.11 11.15 -20.55
N TYR A 259 7.19 11.66 -19.31
CA TYR A 259 6.52 12.90 -18.92
C TYR A 259 7.16 14.13 -19.58
N LEU A 260 8.47 14.14 -19.81
CA LEU A 260 9.16 15.18 -20.57
C LEU A 260 8.79 15.17 -22.06
N ASP A 261 8.73 13.99 -22.68
CA ASP A 261 8.37 13.82 -24.10
C ASP A 261 6.90 14.22 -24.36
N ALA A 262 6.00 13.91 -23.40
CA ALA A 262 4.59 14.28 -23.47
C ALA A 262 4.34 15.78 -23.17
N THR A 263 4.89 16.31 -22.07
CA THR A 263 4.61 17.71 -21.66
C THR A 263 5.46 18.75 -22.38
N LYS A 264 6.65 18.35 -22.89
CA LYS A 264 7.69 19.21 -23.48
C LYS A 264 8.11 20.37 -22.56
N SER A 265 7.96 20.19 -21.24
CA SER A 265 8.17 21.22 -20.23
C SER A 265 8.73 20.61 -18.96
N HIS A 266 9.95 21.01 -18.58
CA HIS A 266 10.56 20.56 -17.33
C HIS A 266 9.67 20.85 -16.11
N VAL A 267 8.96 21.99 -16.08
CA VAL A 267 8.03 22.32 -14.99
C VAL A 267 6.84 21.36 -14.95
N GLY A 268 6.26 21.02 -16.10
CA GLY A 268 5.19 20.03 -16.20
C GLY A 268 5.64 18.64 -15.77
N THR A 269 6.80 18.19 -16.27
CA THR A 269 7.46 16.96 -15.85
C THR A 269 7.65 16.90 -14.34
N THR A 270 8.28 17.92 -13.73
CA THR A 270 8.56 17.96 -12.29
C THR A 270 7.29 17.89 -11.46
N ILE A 271 6.19 18.53 -11.86
CA ILE A 271 4.90 18.46 -11.15
C ILE A 271 4.35 17.01 -11.17
N LEU A 272 4.34 16.35 -12.33
CA LEU A 272 3.90 14.95 -12.43
C LEU A 272 4.80 13.98 -11.65
N THR A 273 6.12 14.18 -11.69
CA THR A 273 7.07 13.38 -10.90
C THR A 273 6.87 13.60 -9.39
N ILE A 274 6.56 14.83 -8.94
CA ILE A 274 6.24 15.12 -7.54
C ILE A 274 4.99 14.36 -7.08
N PHE A 275 3.97 14.20 -7.93
CA PHE A 275 2.79 13.39 -7.57
C PHE A 275 3.16 11.93 -7.25
N ILE A 276 3.99 11.30 -8.09
CA ILE A 276 4.50 9.94 -7.82
C ILE A 276 5.36 9.91 -6.54
N ILE A 277 6.23 10.89 -6.31
CA ILE A 277 7.08 10.94 -5.11
C ILE A 277 6.24 11.08 -3.83
N VAL A 278 5.20 11.93 -3.84
CA VAL A 278 4.28 12.11 -2.70
C VAL A 278 3.51 10.81 -2.42
N MET A 279 3.08 10.10 -3.46
CA MET A 279 2.38 8.82 -3.33
C MET A 279 3.30 7.70 -2.84
N ALA A 280 4.50 7.57 -3.40
CA ALA A 280 5.50 6.60 -2.95
C ALA A 280 5.90 6.82 -1.48
N LEU A 281 6.03 8.07 -1.03
CA LEU A 281 6.26 8.39 0.37
C LEU A 281 5.07 7.99 1.26
N ALA A 282 3.84 8.25 0.82
CA ALA A 282 2.63 7.88 1.57
C ALA A 282 2.47 6.35 1.68
N GLY A 283 2.74 5.62 0.59
CA GLY A 283 2.80 4.16 0.56
C GLY A 283 3.90 3.60 1.47
N ALA A 284 5.11 4.16 1.44
CA ALA A 284 6.21 3.75 2.30
C ALA A 284 5.91 3.93 3.80
N VAL A 285 5.29 5.06 4.18
CA VAL A 285 4.84 5.29 5.58
C VAL A 285 3.75 4.29 5.98
N ALA A 286 2.82 3.97 5.09
CA ALA A 286 1.78 2.98 5.34
C ALA A 286 2.33 1.55 5.44
N GLY A 287 3.33 1.20 4.61
CA GLY A 287 4.04 -0.08 4.62
C GLY A 287 4.88 -0.28 5.89
N LEU A 288 5.73 0.68 6.26
CA LEU A 288 6.47 0.70 7.53
C LEU A 288 5.53 0.46 8.73
N LYS A 289 4.41 1.17 8.74
CA LYS A 289 3.37 1.01 9.75
C LYS A 289 2.80 -0.41 9.76
N SER A 290 2.55 -1.01 8.59
CA SER A 290 2.11 -2.41 8.45
C SER A 290 3.12 -3.39 9.04
N THR A 291 4.35 -3.42 8.52
CA THR A 291 5.40 -4.36 8.91
C THR A 291 5.78 -4.24 10.40
N SER A 292 5.73 -3.03 10.97
CA SER A 292 6.00 -2.83 12.40
C SER A 292 4.98 -3.47 13.34
N ARG A 293 3.72 -3.67 12.92
CA ARG A 293 2.72 -4.46 13.68
C ARG A 293 2.98 -5.93 13.57
N THR A 294 3.26 -6.43 12.36
CA THR A 294 3.56 -7.84 12.14
C THR A 294 4.75 -8.27 12.99
N LEU A 295 5.80 -7.43 13.07
CA LEU A 295 6.93 -7.63 13.97
C LEU A 295 6.53 -7.58 15.46
N TRP A 296 5.70 -6.61 15.87
CA TRP A 296 5.24 -6.49 17.26
C TRP A 296 4.32 -7.64 17.71
N ALA A 297 3.40 -8.10 16.86
CA ALA A 297 2.50 -9.20 17.14
C ALA A 297 3.28 -10.51 17.28
N PHE A 298 4.16 -10.84 16.32
CA PHE A 298 5.05 -11.99 16.47
C PHE A 298 5.97 -11.87 17.69
N ALA A 299 6.37 -10.66 18.10
CA ALA A 299 7.14 -10.46 19.33
C ALA A 299 6.33 -10.62 20.62
N ARG A 300 5.04 -10.25 20.61
CA ARG A 300 4.10 -10.49 21.73
C ARG A 300 3.85 -11.98 21.91
N ASP A 301 3.79 -12.72 20.80
CA ASP A 301 3.50 -14.15 20.77
C ASP A 301 4.82 -14.99 20.83
N ASP A 302 5.90 -14.42 21.39
CA ASP A 302 7.27 -14.94 21.57
C ASP A 302 7.98 -15.52 20.31
N ALA A 303 7.41 -15.35 19.12
CA ALA A 303 7.88 -15.88 17.84
C ALA A 303 9.03 -15.08 17.17
N THR A 304 9.76 -14.24 17.91
CA THR A 304 10.89 -13.44 17.36
C THR A 304 12.11 -13.35 18.28
N PRO A 305 13.33 -13.24 17.72
CA PRO A 305 14.50 -12.86 18.49
C PRO A 305 14.27 -11.54 19.23
N PHE A 306 14.60 -11.49 20.52
CA PHE A 306 14.36 -10.34 21.40
C PHE A 306 12.87 -9.97 21.55
N SER A 307 11.96 -10.95 21.51
CA SER A 307 10.52 -10.82 21.79
C SER A 307 10.19 -9.78 22.88
N ASN A 308 10.71 -10.00 24.08
CA ASN A 308 10.58 -9.13 25.27
C ASN A 308 10.94 -7.65 25.02
N PHE A 309 11.90 -7.37 24.13
CA PHE A 309 12.22 -6.00 23.75
C PHE A 309 11.22 -5.45 22.73
N LEU A 310 10.88 -6.23 21.70
CA LEU A 310 10.05 -5.79 20.58
C LEU A 310 8.57 -5.68 20.92
N SER A 311 8.05 -6.52 21.83
CA SER A 311 6.65 -6.56 22.27
C SER A 311 6.26 -5.42 23.22
N THR A 312 7.23 -4.77 23.88
CA THR A 312 6.93 -3.72 24.86
C THR A 312 6.30 -2.49 24.19
N MET A 313 4.99 -2.29 24.40
CA MET A 313 4.31 -1.02 24.15
C MET A 313 4.27 -0.18 25.44
N LYS A 314 4.38 1.16 25.33
CA LYS A 314 4.19 2.03 26.52
C LYS A 314 2.72 2.39 26.65
N ARG A 315 2.19 2.45 27.88
CA ARG A 315 0.76 2.73 28.16
C ARG A 315 0.21 4.08 27.61
N ASN A 316 1.08 4.98 27.15
CA ASN A 316 0.71 6.25 26.49
C ASN A 316 1.00 6.27 24.97
N GLU A 317 1.52 5.18 24.39
CA GLU A 317 1.88 5.06 22.97
C GLU A 317 1.03 3.96 22.33
N GLN A 318 0.00 4.31 21.54
CA GLN A 318 -0.83 3.33 20.80
C GLN A 318 -0.13 2.76 19.55
N VAL A 319 1.20 2.68 19.57
CA VAL A 319 2.04 2.23 18.44
C VAL A 319 3.31 1.52 18.97
N PRO A 320 3.81 0.47 18.30
CA PRO A 320 4.98 -0.27 18.74
C PRO A 320 6.29 0.45 18.37
N THR A 321 6.58 1.57 19.04
CA THR A 321 7.70 2.46 18.75
C THR A 321 9.05 1.74 18.57
N ARG A 322 9.31 0.69 19.36
CA ARG A 322 10.55 -0.11 19.23
C ARG A 322 10.62 -0.88 17.92
N ALA A 323 9.56 -1.62 17.56
CA ALA A 323 9.46 -2.35 16.30
C ALA A 323 9.57 -1.40 15.08
N ILE A 324 9.00 -0.20 15.17
CA ILE A 324 9.10 0.83 14.13
C ILE A 324 10.56 1.26 13.89
N TRP A 325 11.33 1.53 14.96
CA TRP A 325 12.76 1.84 14.82
C TRP A 325 13.56 0.67 14.27
N THR A 326 13.28 -0.57 14.70
CA THR A 326 13.93 -1.78 14.17
C THR A 326 13.68 -1.96 12.67
N ILE A 327 12.42 -1.90 12.21
CA ILE A 327 12.11 -1.99 10.77
C ILE A 327 12.72 -0.82 10.00
N THR A 328 12.69 0.41 10.54
CA THR A 328 13.30 1.58 9.88
C THR A 328 14.82 1.40 9.70
N ALA A 329 15.52 0.90 10.71
CA ALA A 329 16.95 0.63 10.62
C ALA A 329 17.26 -0.48 9.59
N LEU A 330 16.49 -1.57 9.58
CA LEU A 330 16.63 -2.64 8.58
C LEU A 330 16.35 -2.14 7.15
N GLN A 331 15.34 -1.29 6.97
CA GLN A 331 15.02 -0.69 5.67
C GLN A 331 16.14 0.23 5.16
N ILE A 332 16.79 0.99 6.04
CA ILE A 332 17.96 1.82 5.70
C ILE A 332 19.16 0.94 5.31
N LEU A 333 19.42 -0.15 6.05
CA LEU A 333 20.49 -1.09 5.73
C LEU A 333 20.27 -1.79 4.38
N LEU A 334 19.04 -2.18 4.06
CA LEU A 334 18.67 -2.69 2.73
C LEU A 334 18.82 -1.61 1.65
N GLY A 335 18.48 -0.35 1.95
CA GLY A 335 18.68 0.80 1.07
C GLY A 335 20.15 1.04 0.70
N PHE A 336 21.09 0.80 1.61
CA PHE A 336 22.53 0.91 1.32
C PHE A 336 23.02 -0.13 0.29
N ILE A 337 22.32 -1.25 0.10
CA ILE A 337 22.67 -2.22 -0.96
C ILE A 337 22.55 -1.56 -2.35
N TYR A 338 21.55 -0.70 -2.56
CA TYR A 338 21.36 0.02 -3.82
C TYR A 338 22.54 0.96 -4.16
N LEU A 339 23.19 1.54 -3.15
CA LEU A 339 24.38 2.39 -3.36
C LEU A 339 25.62 1.58 -3.79
N GLY A 340 25.71 0.31 -3.41
CA GLY A 340 26.81 -0.58 -3.80
C GLY A 340 26.53 -1.34 -5.11
N SER A 341 25.29 -1.79 -5.32
CA SER A 341 24.83 -2.44 -6.54
C SER A 341 23.31 -2.40 -6.67
N SER A 342 22.83 -1.61 -7.64
CA SER A 342 21.43 -1.63 -8.07
C SER A 342 20.99 -3.01 -8.56
N THR A 343 21.87 -3.78 -9.21
CA THR A 343 21.62 -5.17 -9.62
C THR A 343 21.36 -6.09 -8.42
N ALA A 344 22.18 -6.01 -7.36
CA ALA A 344 21.98 -6.82 -6.17
C ALA A 344 20.69 -6.44 -5.42
N PHE A 345 20.40 -5.14 -5.31
CA PHE A 345 19.15 -4.65 -4.74
C PHE A 345 17.94 -5.17 -5.54
N ASN A 346 17.94 -5.01 -6.86
CA ASN A 346 16.87 -5.48 -7.74
C ASN A 346 16.70 -7.00 -7.69
N ALA A 347 17.77 -7.78 -7.55
CA ALA A 347 17.70 -9.24 -7.42
C ALA A 347 17.00 -9.66 -6.11
N ILE A 348 17.34 -9.03 -4.97
CA ILE A 348 16.67 -9.26 -3.68
C ILE A 348 15.20 -8.87 -3.77
N PHE A 349 14.91 -7.72 -4.37
CA PHE A 349 13.56 -7.18 -4.57
C PHE A 349 12.67 -8.12 -5.40
N ILE A 350 13.19 -8.64 -6.53
CA ILE A 350 12.50 -9.63 -7.36
C ILE A 350 12.30 -10.95 -6.60
N HIS A 351 13.30 -11.45 -5.88
CA HIS A 351 13.20 -12.71 -5.15
C HIS A 351 12.14 -12.65 -4.05
N ALA A 352 12.02 -11.51 -3.36
CA ALA A 352 10.97 -11.28 -2.37
C ALA A 352 9.55 -11.34 -2.97
N TYR A 353 9.37 -10.95 -4.24
CA TYR A 353 8.09 -11.10 -4.94
C TYR A 353 7.79 -12.53 -5.35
N CYS A 354 8.80 -13.30 -5.79
CA CYS A 354 8.61 -14.72 -6.06
C CYS A 354 8.10 -15.48 -4.83
N SER A 355 8.57 -15.14 -3.63
CA SER A 355 8.10 -15.72 -2.35
C SER A 355 6.73 -15.23 -1.85
N VAL A 356 6.04 -14.36 -2.60
CA VAL A 356 4.64 -13.93 -2.31
C VAL A 356 3.65 -14.51 -3.34
N VAL A 357 4.15 -15.14 -4.40
CA VAL A 357 3.37 -15.71 -5.52
C VAL A 357 3.36 -17.25 -5.50
N ILE A 358 4.10 -17.87 -4.56
CA ILE A 358 4.28 -19.31 -4.38
C ILE A 358 3.81 -19.71 -2.98
#